data_AF-A0A8H6PM51-F1
#
_entry.id   AF-A0A8H6PM51-F1
#
_cell.length_a   1.000
_cell.length_b   1.000
_cell.length_c   1.000
_cell.angle_alpha   90.00
_cell.angle_beta   90.00
_cell.angle_gamma   90.00
#
_symmetry.space_group_name_H-M   'P 1'
#
loop_
_entity.id
_entity.type
_entity.pdbx_description
1 polymer ?
#
loop_
_entity_poly.entity_id
_entity_poly.type
_entity_poly.pdbx_seq_one_letter_code
_entity_poly.pdbx_strand_id
1 'polypeptide(L)'
;MRPFTAVAALCGLLFSSSLVCAGSSTSSRVALPADFKPQQVFKNVNMVRNTNLEKAYVRETVNVVVENVDRQPQSDYYILFPSDDFGKVGGLEVRDKKASEKGRFAVEALEVESPSDYQYFVVHFPEPLAPSSQITLGISYFLLNSVTPRPATIGQSDKQYLTYSFSAYTPSAYQTVTQKTKVKFPSTNVPDYTTTSGLKSGSDPERQGTSYTYGPYDTAKVAPGTTYPITVRYEFTKPVIAASLVERDLEVSHWGGNLATEERYWLRNNGSMLSNQFSRVEWTLTNYQQLPSSAVRELKYPLRPGSVDPYFIDDIGNVSTSRYRPGKPPKREGSLELRPRFPIFGGWNYSFRIGWNDELSTFLRKAATGAESYVLKVPFIEGFKLPEGAQYEKVVVRVILPEGARNVRYQILEGSSSNGLPSSSQIESHISKHKTYMDTLGRTVLTLTVENLSDEARDSQIVVTYDYSFWDSLRKPLTITAGMFTVFVTAWVIGNLDVSIKKR
;
A
#
# COMPACT_ATOMS: atom_id res chain seq x y z
N MET A 1 -61.56 28.14 -37.57
CA MET A 1 -60.83 27.39 -38.62
C MET A 1 -59.36 27.34 -38.25
N ARG A 2 -58.83 26.11 -38.27
CA ARG A 2 -57.47 25.56 -37.99
C ARG A 2 -56.25 26.45 -38.34
N PRO A 3 -55.02 26.09 -37.88
CA PRO A 3 -54.62 25.49 -36.59
C PRO A 3 -53.29 26.08 -36.04
N PHE A 4 -53.01 26.06 -34.73
CA PHE A 4 -52.17 25.08 -33.99
C PHE A 4 -51.10 24.31 -34.80
N THR A 5 -49.94 24.11 -34.15
CA THR A 5 -48.78 23.23 -34.44
C THR A 5 -47.56 23.86 -35.13
N ALA A 6 -46.56 24.22 -34.32
CA ALA A 6 -45.14 24.16 -34.67
C ALA A 6 -44.27 23.92 -33.41
N VAL A 7 -44.21 22.64 -33.01
CA VAL A 7 -43.06 21.94 -32.43
C VAL A 7 -42.45 22.50 -31.13
N ALA A 8 -43.16 22.25 -30.02
CA ALA A 8 -42.53 21.82 -28.77
C ALA A 8 -42.44 20.28 -28.79
N ALA A 9 -41.38 19.74 -29.39
CA ALA A 9 -41.02 18.32 -29.33
C ALA A 9 -39.57 18.13 -29.80
N LEU A 10 -38.62 18.40 -28.92
CA LEU A 10 -37.24 17.87 -29.03
C LEU A 10 -36.63 17.75 -27.62
N CYS A 11 -37.36 17.06 -26.74
CA CYS A 11 -36.76 16.31 -25.65
C CYS A 11 -36.71 14.84 -26.08
N GLY A 12 -35.52 14.24 -25.98
CA GLY A 12 -35.34 12.80 -26.04
C GLY A 12 -35.04 12.27 -27.43
N LEU A 13 -33.75 12.08 -27.72
CA LEU A 13 -33.15 10.96 -28.44
C LEU A 13 -31.76 11.36 -28.98
N LEU A 14 -30.81 11.55 -28.06
CA LEU A 14 -29.39 11.28 -28.30
C LEU A 14 -28.85 10.52 -27.09
N PHE A 15 -29.48 9.38 -26.78
CA PHE A 15 -28.77 8.30 -26.10
C PHE A 15 -27.91 7.62 -27.17
N SER A 16 -26.72 8.17 -27.40
CA SER A 16 -25.65 7.42 -28.03
C SER A 16 -25.28 6.31 -27.07
N SER A 17 -25.85 5.12 -27.31
CA SER A 17 -25.36 3.86 -26.75
C SER A 17 -23.95 3.61 -27.29
N SER A 18 -22.96 4.29 -26.72
CA SER A 18 -21.58 3.85 -26.78
C SER A 18 -21.47 2.66 -25.83
N LEU A 19 -21.44 1.47 -26.44
CA LEU A 19 -21.01 0.23 -25.82
C LEU A 19 -19.87 0.54 -24.85
N VAL A 20 -20.14 0.33 -23.56
CA VAL A 20 -19.10 0.19 -22.56
C VAL A 20 -18.37 -1.10 -22.94
N CYS A 21 -17.33 -0.97 -23.76
CA CYS A 21 -16.29 -1.97 -23.77
C CYS A 21 -15.71 -1.91 -22.36
N ALA A 22 -16.02 -2.93 -21.56
CA ALA A 22 -15.27 -3.24 -20.36
C ALA A 22 -13.81 -3.41 -20.81
N GLY A 23 -13.03 -2.34 -20.69
CA GLY A 23 -11.59 -2.45 -20.69
C GLY A 23 -11.27 -3.27 -19.47
N SER A 24 -11.01 -4.56 -19.69
CA SER A 24 -10.33 -5.40 -18.72
C SER A 24 -9.15 -4.61 -18.21
N SER A 25 -9.12 -4.34 -16.91
CA SER A 25 -7.93 -3.92 -16.20
C SER A 25 -6.88 -4.99 -16.45
N THR A 26 -6.04 -4.79 -17.47
CA THR A 26 -4.83 -5.59 -17.64
C THR A 26 -3.93 -5.21 -16.49
N SER A 27 -4.00 -6.01 -15.42
CA SER A 27 -2.87 -6.20 -14.52
C SER A 27 -1.67 -6.49 -15.43
N SER A 28 -0.57 -5.79 -15.22
CA SER A 28 0.68 -5.84 -15.99
C SER A 28 1.44 -7.16 -15.78
N ARG A 29 0.73 -8.28 -15.72
CA ARG A 29 1.28 -9.61 -15.48
C ARG A 29 1.49 -10.27 -16.84
N VAL A 30 2.75 -10.45 -17.20
CA VAL A 30 3.11 -11.18 -18.41
C VAL A 30 3.00 -12.67 -18.09
N ALA A 31 2.11 -13.36 -18.80
CA ALA A 31 1.90 -14.79 -18.67
C ALA A 31 2.99 -15.56 -19.42
N LEU A 32 3.67 -16.47 -18.74
CA LEU A 32 4.68 -17.37 -19.29
C LEU A 32 4.16 -18.82 -19.36
N PRO A 33 4.64 -19.65 -20.30
CA PRO A 33 4.28 -21.07 -20.38
C PRO A 33 4.58 -21.83 -19.09
N ALA A 34 3.76 -22.84 -18.76
CA ALA A 34 3.88 -23.62 -17.52
C ALA A 34 5.24 -24.33 -17.34
N ASP A 35 5.96 -24.61 -18.42
CA ASP A 35 7.29 -25.25 -18.43
C ASP A 35 8.46 -24.26 -18.39
N PHE A 36 8.18 -22.96 -18.21
CA PHE A 36 9.19 -21.93 -18.22
C PHE A 36 10.26 -22.14 -17.14
N LYS A 37 11.52 -22.19 -17.58
CA LYS A 37 12.70 -22.19 -16.72
C LYS A 37 13.68 -21.13 -17.20
N PRO A 38 14.13 -20.22 -16.31
CA PRO A 38 15.18 -19.27 -16.64
C PRO A 38 16.44 -20.00 -17.15
N GLN A 39 17.04 -19.45 -18.20
CA GLN A 39 18.31 -19.96 -18.72
C GLN A 39 19.38 -19.87 -17.62
N GLN A 40 20.21 -20.90 -17.49
CA GLN A 40 21.23 -21.00 -16.43
C GLN A 40 22.49 -20.19 -16.77
N VAL A 41 22.32 -18.88 -16.98
CA VAL A 41 23.36 -17.93 -17.39
C VAL A 41 24.04 -17.24 -16.20
N PHE A 42 23.46 -17.34 -15.02
CA PHE A 42 24.00 -16.76 -13.78
C PHE A 42 24.33 -17.82 -12.74
N LYS A 43 25.24 -17.44 -11.85
CA LYS A 43 25.60 -18.19 -10.65
C LYS A 43 25.62 -17.24 -9.45
N ASN A 44 25.00 -17.64 -8.34
CA ASN A 44 25.04 -16.87 -7.10
C ASN A 44 26.25 -17.33 -6.28
N VAL A 45 27.27 -16.47 -6.16
CA VAL A 45 28.52 -16.80 -5.45
C VAL A 45 28.32 -16.80 -3.94
N ASN A 46 27.60 -15.81 -3.42
CA ASN A 46 27.30 -15.69 -2.01
C ASN A 46 25.92 -15.07 -1.82
N MET A 47 25.11 -15.66 -0.94
CA MET A 47 23.77 -15.19 -0.62
C MET A 47 23.57 -15.04 0.89
N VAL A 48 23.23 -13.84 1.32
CA VAL A 48 22.97 -13.53 2.72
C VAL A 48 21.53 -13.07 2.86
N ARG A 49 20.68 -13.93 3.39
CA ARG A 49 19.28 -13.65 3.69
C ARG A 49 19.14 -13.15 5.12
N ASN A 50 18.52 -11.98 5.31
CA ASN A 50 18.17 -11.46 6.62
C ASN A 50 16.64 -11.40 6.74
N THR A 51 16.09 -12.22 7.62
CA THR A 51 14.66 -12.27 7.94
C THR A 51 14.42 -11.48 9.24
N ASN A 52 13.62 -10.42 9.18
CA ASN A 52 13.23 -9.64 10.36
C ASN A 52 11.76 -9.92 10.72
N LEU A 53 11.55 -10.41 11.95
CA LEU A 53 10.27 -10.79 12.55
C LEU A 53 9.84 -9.85 13.70
N GLU A 54 10.46 -8.68 13.83
CA GLU A 54 10.17 -7.71 14.91
C GLU A 54 8.80 -7.04 14.78
N LYS A 55 8.23 -7.04 13.57
CA LYS A 55 6.90 -6.52 13.24
C LYS A 55 5.90 -7.65 12.97
N ALA A 56 4.63 -7.29 12.82
CA ALA A 56 3.49 -8.18 12.55
C ALA A 56 3.51 -8.83 11.15
N TYR A 57 4.49 -8.49 10.32
CA TYR A 57 4.76 -9.06 9.00
C TYR A 57 6.27 -9.29 8.88
N VAL A 58 6.68 -10.09 7.90
CA VAL A 58 8.09 -10.43 7.70
C VAL A 58 8.74 -9.44 6.74
N ARG A 59 9.90 -8.88 7.11
CA ARG A 59 10.78 -8.16 6.18
C ARG A 59 11.95 -9.06 5.82
N GLU A 60 12.13 -9.28 4.53
CA GLU A 60 13.26 -10.03 3.99
C GLU A 60 14.23 -9.06 3.31
N THR A 61 15.53 -9.23 3.59
CA THR A 61 16.60 -8.52 2.90
C THR A 61 17.65 -9.53 2.45
N VAL A 62 17.66 -9.84 1.16
CA VAL A 62 18.57 -10.79 0.53
C VAL A 62 19.67 -10.02 -0.18
N ASN A 63 20.92 -10.25 0.22
CA ASN A 63 22.08 -9.73 -0.48
C ASN A 63 22.71 -10.86 -1.27
N VAL A 64 22.72 -10.75 -2.59
CA VAL A 64 23.25 -11.80 -3.47
C VAL A 64 24.35 -11.24 -4.36
N VAL A 65 25.48 -11.95 -4.41
CA VAL A 65 26.56 -11.69 -5.37
C VAL A 65 26.31 -12.56 -6.58
N VAL A 66 25.90 -11.94 -7.68
CA VAL A 66 25.55 -12.59 -8.95
C VAL A 66 26.74 -12.50 -9.88
N GLU A 67 27.13 -13.63 -10.49
CA GLU A 67 28.18 -13.74 -11.50
C GLU A 67 27.58 -14.20 -12.83
N ASN A 68 27.91 -13.52 -13.93
CA ASN A 68 27.58 -13.99 -15.27
C ASN A 68 28.54 -15.11 -15.69
N VAL A 69 28.02 -16.32 -15.90
CA VAL A 69 28.79 -17.49 -16.33
C VAL A 69 28.64 -17.79 -17.82
N ASP A 70 27.79 -17.04 -18.52
CA ASP A 70 27.60 -17.16 -19.96
C ASP A 70 28.65 -16.35 -20.73
N ARG A 71 28.83 -16.70 -22.02
CA ARG A 71 29.74 -16.01 -22.94
C ARG A 71 29.19 -14.67 -23.42
N GLN A 72 27.88 -14.46 -23.32
CA GLN A 72 27.23 -13.22 -23.72
C GLN A 72 26.91 -12.33 -22.52
N PRO A 73 26.86 -11.01 -22.69
CA PRO A 73 26.31 -10.12 -21.67
C PRO A 73 24.84 -10.43 -21.41
N GLN A 74 24.42 -10.37 -20.14
CA GLN A 74 23.08 -10.73 -19.71
C GLN A 74 22.41 -9.57 -18.95
N SER A 75 21.13 -9.32 -19.25
CA SER A 75 20.41 -8.15 -18.72
C SER A 75 19.33 -8.49 -17.70
N ASP A 76 18.81 -9.72 -17.71
CA ASP A 76 17.59 -10.07 -16.95
C ASP A 76 17.88 -11.13 -15.89
N TYR A 77 17.64 -10.79 -14.63
CA TYR A 77 17.80 -11.70 -13.50
C TYR A 77 16.44 -12.11 -12.92
N TYR A 78 16.25 -13.40 -12.69
CA TYR A 78 14.97 -13.96 -12.23
C TYR A 78 15.01 -14.27 -10.73
N ILE A 79 14.10 -13.67 -9.98
CA ILE A 79 13.85 -13.97 -8.56
C ILE A 79 12.70 -14.97 -8.47
N LEU A 80 12.93 -16.08 -7.78
CA LEU A 80 11.99 -17.19 -7.66
C LEU A 80 11.24 -17.12 -6.32
N PHE A 81 9.91 -17.24 -6.37
CA PHE A 81 9.05 -17.39 -5.20
C PHE A 81 8.15 -18.62 -5.32
N PRO A 82 7.85 -19.33 -4.23
CA PRO A 82 6.77 -20.31 -4.20
C PRO A 82 5.44 -19.65 -4.59
N SER A 83 4.59 -20.35 -5.36
CA SER A 83 3.28 -19.84 -5.79
C SER A 83 2.40 -19.37 -4.61
N ASP A 84 2.46 -20.06 -3.47
CA ASP A 84 1.69 -19.73 -2.26
C ASP A 84 2.10 -18.40 -1.60
N ASP A 85 3.34 -17.95 -1.83
CA ASP A 85 3.88 -16.74 -1.22
C ASP A 85 3.93 -15.56 -2.19
N PHE A 86 3.90 -15.82 -3.50
CA PHE A 86 3.96 -14.79 -4.54
C PHE A 86 2.89 -13.70 -4.35
N GLY A 87 1.64 -14.11 -4.11
CA GLY A 87 0.52 -13.19 -3.86
C GLY A 87 0.58 -12.46 -2.51
N LYS A 88 1.58 -12.71 -1.67
CA LYS A 88 1.81 -12.04 -0.37
C LYS A 88 3.01 -11.10 -0.39
N VAL A 89 3.77 -11.10 -1.50
CA VAL A 89 4.95 -10.25 -1.66
C VAL A 89 4.48 -8.80 -1.79
N GLY A 90 5.05 -7.93 -0.96
CA GLY A 90 4.80 -6.51 -0.95
C GLY A 90 6.09 -5.70 -1.03
N GLY A 91 6.05 -4.56 -1.73
CA GLY A 91 7.16 -3.60 -1.77
C GLY A 91 8.50 -4.18 -2.25
N LEU A 92 8.48 -5.12 -3.20
CA LEU A 92 9.70 -5.72 -3.74
C LEU A 92 10.55 -4.66 -4.44
N GLU A 93 11.78 -4.53 -3.98
CA GLU A 93 12.76 -3.58 -4.47
C GLU A 93 14.12 -4.24 -4.63
N VAL A 94 14.79 -3.92 -5.74
CA VAL A 94 16.14 -4.41 -6.04
C VAL A 94 17.04 -3.23 -6.37
N ARG A 95 18.22 -3.19 -5.74
CA ARG A 95 19.25 -2.17 -5.97
C ARG A 95 20.62 -2.81 -6.12
N ASP A 96 21.55 -2.11 -6.77
CA ASP A 96 22.97 -2.41 -6.59
C ASP A 96 23.40 -1.96 -5.19
N LYS A 97 23.84 -2.90 -4.36
CA LYS A 97 24.30 -2.62 -3.01
C LYS A 97 25.53 -1.73 -2.97
N LYS A 98 26.39 -1.80 -4.00
CA LYS A 98 27.62 -1.01 -4.09
C LYS A 98 27.36 0.38 -4.66
N ALA A 99 26.25 0.57 -5.38
CA ALA A 99 25.90 1.82 -6.07
C ALA A 99 24.42 2.19 -5.81
N SER A 100 24.00 2.19 -4.55
CA SER A 100 22.60 2.41 -4.13
C SER A 100 22.03 3.79 -4.53
N GLU A 101 22.91 4.74 -4.78
CA GLU A 101 22.61 6.09 -5.26
C GLU A 101 22.13 6.13 -6.71
N LYS A 102 22.41 5.09 -7.51
CA LYS A 102 21.93 4.97 -8.89
C LYS A 102 20.43 4.64 -8.98
N GLY A 103 19.77 4.43 -7.83
CA GLY A 103 18.35 4.12 -7.75
C GLY A 103 18.05 2.62 -7.76
N ARG A 104 16.77 2.28 -7.91
CA ARG A 104 16.29 0.89 -7.99
C ARG A 104 16.27 0.39 -9.43
N PHE A 105 16.39 -0.92 -9.57
CA PHE A 105 16.23 -1.60 -10.85
C PHE A 105 14.74 -1.74 -11.18
N ALA A 106 14.43 -1.82 -12.48
CA ALA A 106 13.07 -2.11 -12.91
C ALA A 106 12.75 -3.57 -12.60
N VAL A 107 11.59 -3.79 -11.99
CA VAL A 107 11.12 -5.13 -11.59
C VAL A 107 9.72 -5.34 -12.13
N GLU A 108 9.53 -6.47 -12.80
CA GLU A 108 8.24 -6.90 -13.37
C GLU A 108 7.83 -8.25 -12.80
N ALA A 109 6.53 -8.41 -12.54
CA ALA A 109 5.95 -9.66 -12.08
C ALA A 109 5.66 -10.56 -13.30
N LEU A 110 6.23 -11.76 -13.32
CA LEU A 110 5.98 -12.76 -14.35
C LEU A 110 5.21 -13.92 -13.75
N GLU A 111 3.99 -14.11 -14.25
CA GLU A 111 3.15 -15.22 -13.83
C GLU A 111 3.31 -16.38 -14.81
N VAL A 112 3.67 -17.54 -14.28
CA VAL A 112 3.74 -18.79 -15.01
C VAL A 112 2.35 -19.44 -15.00
N GLU A 113 1.86 -19.82 -16.17
CA GLU A 113 0.58 -20.50 -16.32
C GLU A 113 0.50 -21.74 -15.42
N SER A 114 -0.68 -21.94 -14.81
CA SER A 114 -0.92 -23.10 -13.97
C SER A 114 -0.90 -24.40 -14.80
N PRO A 115 -0.34 -25.51 -14.28
CA PRO A 115 0.18 -25.71 -12.93
C PRO A 115 1.69 -25.42 -12.81
N SER A 116 2.08 -24.48 -11.94
CA SER A 116 3.48 -24.24 -11.55
C SER A 116 3.61 -24.05 -10.04
N ASP A 117 4.62 -24.67 -9.44
CA ASP A 117 4.95 -24.52 -8.01
C ASP A 117 5.66 -23.19 -7.70
N TYR A 118 6.14 -22.51 -8.73
CA TYR A 118 6.93 -21.29 -8.61
C TYR A 118 6.46 -20.19 -9.56
N GLN A 119 6.66 -18.95 -9.11
CA GLN A 119 6.41 -17.72 -9.82
C GLN A 119 7.67 -16.87 -9.81
N TYR A 120 7.79 -15.92 -10.74
CA TYR A 120 9.03 -15.16 -10.92
C TYR A 120 8.79 -13.65 -10.89
N PHE A 121 9.78 -12.93 -10.39
CA PHE A 121 9.97 -11.52 -10.73
C PHE A 121 11.22 -11.39 -11.59
N VAL A 122 11.15 -10.59 -12.64
CA VAL A 122 12.32 -10.25 -13.46
C VAL A 122 12.85 -8.90 -13.08
N VAL A 123 14.16 -8.85 -12.87
CA VAL A 123 14.93 -7.66 -12.60
C VAL A 123 15.70 -7.31 -13.86
N HIS A 124 15.43 -6.14 -14.42
CA HIS A 124 16.17 -5.64 -15.58
C HIS A 124 17.36 -4.81 -15.12
N PHE A 125 18.56 -5.23 -15.51
CA PHE A 125 19.78 -4.48 -15.29
C PHE A 125 19.82 -3.26 -16.22
N PRO A 126 20.11 -2.05 -15.70
CA PRO A 126 20.26 -0.86 -16.53
C PRO A 126 21.37 -1.00 -17.59
N GLU A 127 22.43 -1.72 -17.23
CA GLU A 127 23.55 -2.06 -18.11
C GLU A 127 23.74 -3.59 -18.09
N PRO A 128 23.86 -4.26 -19.26
CA PRO A 128 24.06 -5.70 -19.32
C PRO A 128 25.32 -6.13 -18.56
N LEU A 129 25.22 -7.18 -17.75
CA LEU A 129 26.33 -7.71 -16.98
C LEU A 129 27.28 -8.47 -17.90
N ALA A 130 28.51 -8.00 -18.05
CA ALA A 130 29.51 -8.60 -18.93
C ALA A 130 29.89 -10.04 -18.48
N PRO A 131 30.36 -10.90 -19.40
CA PRO A 131 30.84 -12.24 -19.07
C PRO A 131 31.88 -12.22 -17.94
N SER A 132 31.76 -13.17 -17.00
CA SER A 132 32.63 -13.31 -15.82
C SER A 132 32.65 -12.11 -14.86
N SER A 133 31.79 -11.10 -15.06
CA SER A 133 31.66 -9.98 -14.15
C SER A 133 30.63 -10.24 -13.06
N GLN A 134 30.74 -9.51 -11.95
CA GLN A 134 29.90 -9.69 -10.78
C GLN A 134 29.17 -8.41 -10.38
N ILE A 135 27.92 -8.54 -9.96
CA ILE A 135 27.10 -7.48 -9.35
C ILE A 135 26.58 -7.94 -7.99
N THR A 136 26.42 -7.01 -7.04
CA THR A 136 25.85 -7.32 -5.72
C THR A 136 24.46 -6.73 -5.61
N LEU A 137 23.44 -7.57 -5.74
CA LEU A 137 22.04 -7.15 -5.62
C LEU A 137 21.63 -7.12 -4.15
N GLY A 138 21.07 -5.99 -3.72
CA GLY A 138 20.30 -5.86 -2.49
C GLY A 138 18.81 -5.96 -2.82
N ILE A 139 18.22 -7.11 -2.51
CA ILE A 139 16.80 -7.41 -2.72
C ILE A 139 16.08 -7.23 -1.38
N SER A 140 15.06 -6.38 -1.34
CA SER A 140 14.26 -6.11 -0.14
C SER A 140 12.78 -6.30 -0.47
N TYR A 141 12.05 -7.03 0.36
CA TYR A 141 10.61 -7.18 0.22
C TYR A 141 9.94 -7.49 1.57
N PHE A 142 8.62 -7.37 1.58
CA PHE A 142 7.77 -7.74 2.71
C PHE A 142 6.95 -8.98 2.33
N LEU A 143 6.76 -9.89 3.28
CA LEU A 143 5.80 -10.99 3.16
C LEU A 143 4.65 -10.73 4.12
N LEU A 144 3.52 -10.30 3.58
CA LEU A 144 2.31 -10.06 4.36
C LEU A 144 1.59 -11.37 4.66
N ASN A 145 0.79 -11.42 5.73
CA ASN A 145 0.00 -12.61 6.11
C ASN A 145 0.82 -13.94 6.13
N SER A 146 2.12 -13.87 6.39
CA SER A 146 3.05 -15.01 6.36
C SER A 146 3.35 -15.58 7.75
N VAL A 147 2.92 -14.89 8.81
CA VAL A 147 3.04 -15.33 10.20
C VAL A 147 1.69 -15.83 10.70
N THR A 148 1.72 -16.90 11.50
CA THR A 148 0.49 -17.54 12.02
C THR A 148 0.54 -17.66 13.55
N PRO A 149 -0.56 -17.37 14.26
CA PRO A 149 -0.60 -17.55 15.72
C PRO A 149 -0.60 -19.02 16.11
N ARG A 150 0.26 -19.39 17.07
CA ARG A 150 0.32 -20.76 17.63
C ARG A 150 0.58 -20.71 19.15
N PRO A 151 -0.39 -21.10 20.00
CA PRO A 151 -1.70 -21.64 19.65
C PRO A 151 -2.63 -20.60 18.98
N ALA A 152 -3.59 -21.10 18.20
CA ALA A 152 -4.57 -20.25 17.52
C ALA A 152 -5.49 -19.50 18.49
N THR A 153 -5.71 -20.06 19.68
CA THR A 153 -6.52 -19.47 20.75
C THR A 153 -5.71 -19.32 22.04
N ILE A 154 -5.85 -18.19 22.72
CA ILE A 154 -5.20 -17.88 24.01
C ILE A 154 -6.20 -17.21 24.98
N GLY A 155 -5.95 -17.27 26.29
CA GLY A 155 -6.66 -16.46 27.26
C GLY A 155 -6.36 -14.97 27.10
N GLN A 156 -7.20 -14.10 27.67
CA GLN A 156 -7.08 -12.64 27.49
C GLN A 156 -5.77 -12.05 28.05
N SER A 157 -5.20 -12.71 29.06
CA SER A 157 -3.98 -12.28 29.75
C SER A 157 -2.76 -13.14 29.40
N ASP A 158 -2.92 -14.09 28.48
CA ASP A 158 -1.85 -14.99 28.07
C ASP A 158 -0.90 -14.31 27.07
N LYS A 159 0.32 -14.84 27.01
CA LYS A 159 1.31 -14.43 26.01
C LYS A 159 0.95 -14.99 24.64
N GLN A 160 1.11 -14.17 23.62
CA GLN A 160 0.93 -14.59 22.23
C GLN A 160 2.25 -15.04 21.62
N TYR A 161 2.19 -16.13 20.85
CA TYR A 161 3.32 -16.65 20.09
C TYR A 161 2.95 -16.75 18.61
N LEU A 162 3.85 -16.35 17.74
CA LEU A 162 3.71 -16.47 16.29
C LEU A 162 4.68 -17.51 15.75
N THR A 163 4.26 -18.15 14.66
CA THR A 163 5.04 -19.12 13.92
C THR A 163 5.34 -18.57 12.53
N TYR A 164 6.60 -18.68 12.11
CA TYR A 164 7.04 -18.41 10.75
C TYR A 164 7.78 -19.62 10.19
N SER A 165 7.46 -19.98 8.96
CA SER A 165 8.06 -21.12 8.25
C SER A 165 8.77 -20.62 7.02
N PHE A 166 10.00 -21.09 6.82
CA PHE A 166 10.83 -20.76 5.66
C PHE A 166 11.77 -21.92 5.36
N SER A 167 12.42 -21.91 4.21
CA SER A 167 13.44 -22.92 3.87
C SER A 167 14.84 -22.48 4.30
N ALA A 168 15.64 -23.41 4.84
CA ALA A 168 17.06 -23.20 5.15
C ALA A 168 17.84 -22.77 3.91
N TYR A 169 17.52 -23.40 2.78
CA TYR A 169 17.98 -22.98 1.46
C TYR A 169 17.04 -21.91 0.92
N THR A 170 17.62 -20.78 0.53
CA THR A 170 16.86 -19.68 -0.07
C THR A 170 16.39 -20.12 -1.46
N PRO A 171 15.09 -20.03 -1.77
CA PRO A 171 14.59 -20.31 -3.10
C PRO A 171 15.29 -19.41 -4.14
N SER A 172 15.88 -20.01 -5.17
CA SER A 172 16.58 -19.29 -6.24
C SER A 172 16.46 -20.04 -7.56
N ALA A 173 16.39 -19.29 -8.66
CA ALA A 173 16.39 -19.83 -10.02
C ALA A 173 17.78 -20.31 -10.48
N TYR A 174 18.84 -19.94 -9.75
CA TYR A 174 20.24 -20.17 -10.13
C TYR A 174 21.00 -20.92 -9.05
N GLN A 175 22.06 -21.63 -9.47
CA GLN A 175 22.95 -22.34 -8.54
C GLN A 175 23.58 -21.35 -7.55
N THR A 176 23.48 -21.68 -6.26
CA THR A 176 24.05 -20.86 -5.18
C THR A 176 25.20 -21.61 -4.52
N VAL A 177 26.39 -21.00 -4.46
CA VAL A 177 27.60 -21.64 -3.91
C VAL A 177 27.57 -21.60 -2.39
N THR A 178 27.42 -20.41 -1.81
CA THR A 178 27.40 -20.23 -0.36
C THR A 178 26.16 -19.43 0.04
N GLN A 179 25.51 -19.85 1.12
CA GLN A 179 24.39 -19.09 1.66
C GLN A 179 24.32 -19.14 3.18
N LYS A 180 23.77 -18.08 3.78
CA LYS A 180 23.44 -18.02 5.20
C LYS A 180 22.16 -17.23 5.42
N THR A 181 21.43 -17.61 6.47
CA THR A 181 20.16 -16.97 6.83
C THR A 181 20.23 -16.46 8.26
N LYS A 182 20.03 -15.16 8.47
CA LYS A 182 19.95 -14.55 9.81
C LYS A 182 18.51 -14.17 10.10
N VAL A 183 17.95 -14.73 11.18
CA VAL A 183 16.60 -14.43 11.66
C VAL A 183 16.68 -13.53 12.88
N LYS A 184 15.98 -12.40 12.86
CA LYS A 184 15.92 -11.44 13.98
C LYS A 184 14.52 -11.46 14.60
N PHE A 185 14.47 -11.66 15.92
CA PHE A 185 13.24 -11.74 16.70
C PHE A 185 12.99 -10.48 17.53
N PRO A 186 11.73 -10.20 17.91
CA PRO A 186 11.37 -9.08 18.80
C PRO A 186 11.87 -9.26 20.24
N SER A 187 12.09 -10.50 20.68
CA SER A 187 12.54 -10.83 22.03
C SER A 187 13.42 -12.09 22.00
N THR A 188 14.06 -12.39 23.13
CA THR A 188 14.88 -13.61 23.29
C THR A 188 14.04 -14.86 23.55
N ASN A 189 12.73 -14.72 23.76
CA ASN A 189 11.83 -15.84 24.03
C ASN A 189 11.38 -16.51 22.72
N VAL A 190 12.13 -17.53 22.33
CA VAL A 190 11.89 -18.37 21.14
C VAL A 190 11.79 -19.82 21.62
N PRO A 191 10.60 -20.26 22.07
CA PRO A 191 10.44 -21.57 22.70
C PRO A 191 10.71 -22.75 21.75
N ASP A 192 10.28 -22.66 20.48
CA ASP A 192 10.51 -23.73 19.50
C ASP A 192 11.21 -23.20 18.26
N TYR A 193 12.21 -23.93 17.78
CA TYR A 193 12.89 -23.66 16.52
C TYR A 193 13.45 -24.97 15.96
N THR A 194 13.57 -25.04 14.63
CA THR A 194 14.11 -26.23 13.97
C THR A 194 15.64 -26.21 14.02
N THR A 195 16.26 -27.29 14.49
CA THR A 195 17.71 -27.50 14.39
C THR A 195 18.01 -28.34 13.15
N THR A 196 19.00 -27.93 12.36
CA THR A 196 19.38 -28.62 11.12
C THR A 196 20.40 -29.71 11.43
N SER A 197 20.11 -30.94 11.00
CA SER A 197 21.04 -32.08 11.15
C SER A 197 21.75 -32.36 9.82
N GLY A 198 23.09 -32.35 9.82
CA GLY A 198 23.90 -32.76 8.67
C GLY A 198 24.17 -31.67 7.61
N LEU A 199 23.66 -30.44 7.80
CA LEU A 199 23.94 -29.32 6.88
C LEU A 199 25.23 -28.56 7.21
N LYS A 200 25.62 -28.57 8.49
CA LYS A 200 26.80 -27.87 9.01
C LYS A 200 27.34 -28.64 10.21
N SER A 201 28.66 -28.56 10.42
CA SER A 201 29.30 -29.04 11.65
C SER A 201 29.11 -28.02 12.78
N GLY A 202 28.54 -28.46 13.92
CA GLY A 202 28.34 -27.62 15.11
C GLY A 202 26.87 -27.30 15.38
N SER A 203 26.62 -26.30 16.24
CA SER A 203 25.26 -25.84 16.54
C SER A 203 24.67 -25.05 15.38
N ASP A 204 23.47 -25.42 14.95
CA ASP A 204 22.74 -24.73 13.90
C ASP A 204 21.23 -24.73 14.25
N PRO A 205 20.65 -23.57 14.61
CA PRO A 205 21.19 -22.22 14.46
C PRO A 205 22.20 -21.82 15.53
N GLU A 206 23.15 -20.95 15.17
CA GLU A 206 23.95 -20.19 16.11
C GLU A 206 23.12 -19.07 16.74
N ARG A 207 23.02 -19.08 18.07
CA ARG A 207 22.16 -18.15 18.83
C ARG A 207 22.97 -17.00 19.42
N GLN A 208 22.59 -15.77 19.08
CA GLN A 208 23.18 -14.55 19.63
C GLN A 208 22.07 -13.56 20.02
N GLY A 209 21.69 -13.57 21.31
CA GLY A 209 20.62 -12.70 21.82
C GLY A 209 19.30 -12.96 21.09
N THR A 210 18.79 -11.94 20.39
CA THR A 210 17.55 -12.00 19.58
C THR A 210 17.79 -12.43 18.14
N SER A 211 19.03 -12.78 17.75
CA SER A 211 19.38 -13.18 16.39
C SER A 211 19.80 -14.65 16.33
N TYR A 212 19.24 -15.39 15.38
CA TYR A 212 19.53 -16.80 15.12
C TYR A 212 20.12 -16.89 13.71
N THR A 213 21.28 -17.53 13.58
CA THR A 213 21.97 -17.63 12.29
C THR A 213 22.03 -19.08 11.85
N TYR A 214 21.43 -19.36 10.69
CA TYR A 214 21.47 -20.65 10.00
C TYR A 214 22.58 -20.65 8.95
N GLY A 215 23.38 -21.71 8.94
CA GLY A 215 24.56 -21.81 8.07
C GLY A 215 25.79 -21.08 8.63
N PRO A 216 26.78 -20.70 7.79
CA PRO A 216 26.76 -20.79 6.33
C PRO A 216 26.75 -22.24 5.82
N TYR A 217 26.07 -22.45 4.71
CA TYR A 217 26.02 -23.72 3.99
C TYR A 217 26.83 -23.64 2.70
N ASP A 218 27.60 -24.69 2.40
CA ASP A 218 28.13 -24.93 1.05
C ASP A 218 27.05 -25.67 0.24
N THR A 219 26.47 -24.96 -0.72
CA THR A 219 25.37 -25.45 -1.55
C THR A 219 25.75 -25.57 -3.01
N ALA A 220 27.04 -25.58 -3.34
CA ALA A 220 27.52 -25.69 -4.73
C ALA A 220 26.99 -26.93 -5.48
N LYS A 221 26.63 -27.99 -4.76
CA LYS A 221 26.09 -29.26 -5.30
C LYS A 221 24.58 -29.44 -5.08
N VAL A 222 23.92 -28.49 -4.42
CA VAL A 222 22.49 -28.57 -4.12
C VAL A 222 21.72 -28.00 -5.30
N ALA A 223 20.77 -28.76 -5.86
CA ALA A 223 20.00 -28.29 -7.01
C ALA A 223 19.16 -27.04 -6.68
N PRO A 224 19.02 -26.08 -7.62
CA PRO A 224 18.11 -24.95 -7.45
C PRO A 224 16.68 -25.42 -7.15
N GLY A 225 15.99 -24.74 -6.24
CA GLY A 225 14.63 -25.11 -5.80
C GLY A 225 14.57 -26.18 -4.69
N THR A 226 15.69 -26.78 -4.28
CA THR A 226 15.71 -27.71 -3.13
C THR A 226 15.27 -26.98 -1.85
N THR A 227 14.33 -27.56 -1.10
CA THR A 227 13.82 -26.99 0.15
C THR A 227 14.25 -27.82 1.36
N TYR A 228 14.53 -27.12 2.46
CA TYR A 228 14.72 -27.74 3.78
C TYR A 228 13.88 -26.94 4.78
N PRO A 229 12.69 -27.41 5.18
CA PRO A 229 11.77 -26.61 5.96
C PRO A 229 12.32 -26.31 7.36
N ILE A 230 12.28 -25.04 7.73
CA ILE A 230 12.57 -24.51 9.06
C ILE A 230 11.31 -23.81 9.56
N THR A 231 10.92 -24.14 10.78
CA THR A 231 9.86 -23.44 11.50
C THR A 231 10.41 -22.87 12.79
N VAL A 232 10.03 -21.63 13.09
CA VAL A 232 10.36 -20.93 14.34
C VAL A 232 9.09 -20.43 15.01
N ARG A 233 8.97 -20.61 16.33
CA ARG A 233 7.91 -20.07 17.17
C ARG A 233 8.50 -19.10 18.19
N TYR A 234 8.02 -17.87 18.21
CA TYR A 234 8.58 -16.78 19.01
C TYR A 234 7.50 -15.95 19.71
N GLU A 235 7.84 -15.35 20.84
CA GLU A 235 6.93 -14.47 21.59
C GLU A 235 6.68 -13.17 20.81
N PHE A 236 5.41 -12.86 20.56
CA PHE A 236 4.96 -11.60 19.96
C PHE A 236 3.67 -11.14 20.64
N THR A 237 3.81 -10.60 21.85
CA THR A 237 2.68 -10.11 22.66
C THR A 237 2.31 -8.67 22.29
N LYS A 238 2.07 -8.46 20.98
CA LYS A 238 1.60 -7.20 20.36
C LYS A 238 0.50 -7.55 19.34
N PRO A 239 -0.37 -6.61 18.95
CA PRO A 239 -1.40 -6.89 17.94
C PRO A 239 -0.80 -7.16 16.56
N VAL A 240 -1.43 -8.06 15.81
CA VAL A 240 -1.07 -8.39 14.42
C VAL A 240 -2.04 -7.67 13.51
N ILE A 241 -1.79 -6.37 13.30
CA ILE A 241 -2.73 -5.49 12.62
C ILE A 241 -2.66 -5.71 11.11
N ALA A 242 -3.80 -6.03 10.51
CA ALA A 242 -3.99 -6.09 9.06
C ALA A 242 -5.21 -5.25 8.65
N ALA A 243 -5.12 -4.52 7.55
CA ALA A 243 -6.29 -3.91 6.93
C ALA A 243 -6.56 -4.58 5.58
N SER A 244 -7.76 -5.10 5.39
CA SER A 244 -8.14 -5.73 4.12
C SER A 244 -8.24 -4.70 2.99
N LEU A 245 -8.69 -3.51 3.32
CA LEU A 245 -8.83 -2.40 2.40
C LEU A 245 -8.49 -1.10 3.15
N VAL A 246 -7.73 -0.24 2.48
CA VAL A 246 -7.55 1.16 2.84
C VAL A 246 -7.92 2.00 1.63
N GLU A 247 -8.89 2.88 1.80
CA GLU A 247 -9.22 3.89 0.80
C GLU A 247 -8.80 5.25 1.32
N ARG A 248 -7.95 5.96 0.56
CA ARG A 248 -7.46 7.30 0.90
C ARG A 248 -7.89 8.28 -0.16
N ASP A 249 -8.68 9.26 0.24
CA ASP A 249 -9.17 10.35 -0.61
C ASP A 249 -8.43 11.63 -0.30
N LEU A 250 -7.87 12.24 -1.34
CA LEU A 250 -7.16 13.51 -1.29
C LEU A 250 -7.92 14.51 -2.16
N GLU A 251 -8.81 15.29 -1.55
CA GLU A 251 -9.61 16.29 -2.25
C GLU A 251 -8.91 17.65 -2.26
N VAL A 252 -8.59 18.12 -3.46
CA VAL A 252 -7.92 19.40 -3.69
C VAL A 252 -8.95 20.47 -4.01
N SER A 253 -8.97 21.55 -3.20
CA SER A 253 -9.84 22.71 -3.42
C SER A 253 -9.04 24.00 -3.62
N HIS A 254 -8.98 24.49 -4.87
CA HIS A 254 -8.36 25.78 -5.18
C HIS A 254 -9.14 26.97 -4.62
N TRP A 255 -10.48 26.89 -4.61
CA TRP A 255 -11.35 27.93 -4.07
C TRP A 255 -11.21 28.08 -2.55
N GLY A 256 -11.14 26.95 -1.83
CA GLY A 256 -11.01 26.94 -0.38
C GLY A 256 -9.56 26.98 0.12
N GLY A 257 -8.56 26.87 -0.77
CA GLY A 257 -7.16 26.73 -0.37
C GLY A 257 -6.90 25.53 0.54
N ASN A 258 -7.70 24.46 0.40
CA ASN A 258 -7.74 23.32 1.32
C ASN A 258 -7.39 22.01 0.62
N LEU A 259 -6.64 21.16 1.31
CA LEU A 259 -6.46 19.74 1.00
C LEU A 259 -7.20 18.93 2.05
N ALA A 260 -8.37 18.40 1.71
CA ALA A 260 -9.12 17.53 2.60
C ALA A 260 -8.66 16.08 2.40
N THR A 261 -8.25 15.43 3.49
CA THR A 261 -7.88 14.02 3.48
C THR A 261 -8.94 13.22 4.22
N GLU A 262 -9.45 12.15 3.62
CA GLU A 262 -10.28 11.13 4.29
C GLU A 262 -9.66 9.76 4.05
N GLU A 263 -9.48 8.98 5.10
CA GLU A 263 -9.04 7.59 5.04
C GLU A 263 -10.07 6.67 5.67
N ARG A 264 -10.31 5.55 5.00
CA ARG A 264 -11.29 4.53 5.40
C ARG A 264 -10.56 3.20 5.55
N TYR A 265 -10.64 2.62 6.74
CA TYR A 265 -9.91 1.42 7.13
C TYR A 265 -10.87 0.28 7.41
N TRP A 266 -10.62 -0.89 6.81
CA TRP A 266 -11.22 -2.17 7.19
C TRP A 266 -10.21 -2.99 7.98
N LEU A 267 -10.07 -2.66 9.27
CA LEU A 267 -9.04 -3.21 10.14
C LEU A 267 -9.47 -4.57 10.73
N ARG A 268 -8.50 -5.45 10.91
CA ARG A 268 -8.63 -6.71 11.66
C ARG A 268 -7.33 -7.02 12.41
N ASN A 269 -7.44 -7.86 13.43
CA ASN A 269 -6.29 -8.38 14.16
C ASN A 269 -6.11 -9.88 13.84
N ASN A 270 -5.03 -10.23 13.14
CA ASN A 270 -4.70 -11.61 12.76
C ASN A 270 -3.97 -12.39 13.88
N GLY A 271 -3.96 -11.87 15.11
CA GLY A 271 -3.38 -12.53 16.28
C GLY A 271 -4.19 -13.73 16.76
N SER A 272 -3.74 -14.35 17.85
CA SER A 272 -4.47 -15.45 18.49
C SER A 272 -5.85 -14.99 18.96
N MET A 273 -6.87 -15.79 18.66
CA MET A 273 -8.25 -15.56 19.12
C MET A 273 -8.37 -15.80 20.62
N LEU A 274 -9.44 -15.28 21.25
CA LEU A 274 -9.72 -15.57 22.65
C LEU A 274 -10.26 -16.99 22.80
N SER A 275 -9.68 -17.77 23.71
CA SER A 275 -10.16 -19.12 24.05
C SER A 275 -11.49 -19.07 24.82
N ASN A 276 -11.65 -18.08 25.68
CA ASN A 276 -12.84 -17.82 26.47
C ASN A 276 -13.53 -16.51 26.03
N GLN A 277 -14.71 -16.26 26.57
CA GLN A 277 -15.38 -14.98 26.36
C GLN A 277 -14.56 -13.81 26.94
N PHE A 278 -14.73 -12.63 26.35
CA PHE A 278 -14.09 -11.41 26.81
C PHE A 278 -14.50 -11.09 28.25
N SER A 279 -13.51 -10.83 29.12
CA SER A 279 -13.71 -10.42 30.50
C SER A 279 -13.33 -8.96 30.68
N ARG A 280 -14.35 -8.11 30.94
CA ARG A 280 -14.14 -6.69 31.21
C ARG A 280 -13.31 -6.45 32.48
N VAL A 281 -13.42 -7.35 33.47
CA VAL A 281 -12.66 -7.25 34.72
C VAL A 281 -11.18 -7.46 34.46
N GLU A 282 -10.82 -8.53 33.74
CA GLU A 282 -9.44 -8.78 33.33
C GLU A 282 -8.92 -7.64 32.46
N TRP A 283 -9.73 -7.12 31.55
CA TRP A 283 -9.32 -6.03 30.66
C TRP A 283 -8.98 -4.76 31.44
N THR A 284 -9.81 -4.42 32.42
CA THR A 284 -9.56 -3.29 33.33
C THR A 284 -8.27 -3.50 34.12
N LEU A 285 -8.05 -4.71 34.65
CA LEU A 285 -6.83 -5.03 35.41
C LEU A 285 -5.57 -4.92 34.54
N THR A 286 -5.58 -5.56 33.36
CA THR A 286 -4.46 -5.56 32.40
C THR A 286 -4.11 -4.14 31.95
N ASN A 287 -5.11 -3.27 31.74
CA ASN A 287 -4.87 -1.87 31.40
C ASN A 287 -4.35 -1.05 32.57
N TYR A 288 -4.92 -1.24 33.76
CA TYR A 288 -4.49 -0.52 34.96
C TYR A 288 -3.02 -0.80 35.28
N GLN A 289 -2.61 -2.07 35.15
CA GLN A 289 -1.24 -2.52 35.32
C GLN A 289 -0.34 -2.30 34.10
N GLN A 290 -0.89 -1.80 32.98
CA GLN A 290 -0.19 -1.60 31.71
C GLN A 290 0.51 -2.87 31.18
N LEU A 291 -0.07 -4.04 31.45
CA LEU A 291 0.49 -5.30 30.99
C LEU A 291 0.45 -5.41 29.45
N PRO A 292 1.41 -6.13 28.83
CA PRO A 292 1.37 -6.44 27.41
C PRO A 292 0.07 -7.13 27.00
N SER A 293 -0.36 -6.92 25.76
CA SER A 293 -1.63 -7.45 25.23
C SER A 293 -1.55 -7.58 23.72
N SER A 294 -2.11 -8.66 23.19
CA SER A 294 -2.28 -8.87 21.75
C SER A 294 -3.44 -8.05 21.15
N ALA A 295 -4.25 -7.38 21.97
CA ALA A 295 -5.33 -6.51 21.48
C ALA A 295 -4.85 -5.11 21.08
N VAL A 296 -5.49 -4.55 20.05
CA VAL A 296 -5.36 -3.12 19.71
C VAL A 296 -6.09 -2.29 20.76
N ARG A 297 -5.34 -1.48 21.52
CA ARG A 297 -5.90 -0.56 22.53
C ARG A 297 -6.12 0.84 21.98
N GLU A 298 -5.14 1.30 21.22
CA GLU A 298 -5.02 2.68 20.75
C GLU A 298 -4.22 2.65 19.45
N LEU A 299 -4.70 3.39 18.46
CA LEU A 299 -4.01 3.61 17.19
C LEU A 299 -3.46 5.03 17.20
N LYS A 300 -2.15 5.16 17.03
CA LYS A 300 -1.47 6.47 16.98
C LYS A 300 -1.24 6.85 15.52
N TYR A 301 -1.86 7.94 15.14
CA TYR A 301 -1.80 8.49 13.80
C TYR A 301 -1.07 9.84 13.82
N PRO A 302 0.15 9.93 13.27
CA PRO A 302 0.86 11.20 13.23
C PRO A 302 0.41 12.00 12.01
N LEU A 303 -0.05 13.22 12.28
CA LEU A 303 -0.49 14.17 11.26
C LEU A 303 0.59 15.22 11.01
N ARG A 304 0.55 15.86 9.85
CA ARG A 304 1.50 16.91 9.51
C ARG A 304 1.30 18.15 10.39
N PRO A 305 2.35 18.97 10.60
CA PRO A 305 2.18 20.25 11.28
C PRO A 305 1.24 21.16 10.46
N GLY A 306 0.20 21.70 11.11
CA GLY A 306 -0.79 22.55 10.46
C GLY A 306 -2.11 21.85 10.10
N SER A 307 -2.21 20.53 10.28
CA SER A 307 -3.50 19.83 10.11
C SER A 307 -4.54 20.34 11.11
N VAL A 308 -5.77 20.49 10.66
CA VAL A 308 -6.91 20.97 11.46
C VAL A 308 -8.14 20.07 11.26
N ASP A 309 -9.11 20.22 12.16
CA ASP A 309 -10.41 19.54 12.13
C ASP A 309 -10.35 18.01 11.93
N PRO A 310 -9.51 17.26 12.69
CA PRO A 310 -9.54 15.82 12.60
C PRO A 310 -10.84 15.26 13.18
N TYR A 311 -11.43 14.30 12.48
CA TYR A 311 -12.59 13.55 12.94
C TYR A 311 -12.33 12.04 12.93
N PHE A 312 -13.08 11.31 13.75
CA PHE A 312 -13.00 9.86 13.88
C PHE A 312 -14.41 9.28 14.00
N ILE A 313 -14.82 8.56 12.97
CA ILE A 313 -16.19 8.09 12.77
C ILE A 313 -16.14 6.60 12.45
N ASP A 314 -17.10 5.83 12.97
CA ASP A 314 -17.35 4.46 12.51
C ASP A 314 -18.66 4.41 11.70
N ASP A 315 -19.04 3.22 11.23
CA ASP A 315 -20.23 3.06 10.40
C ASP A 315 -21.54 3.45 11.11
N ILE A 316 -21.55 3.52 12.44
CA ILE A 316 -22.73 3.88 13.26
C ILE A 316 -22.63 5.29 13.87
N GLY A 317 -21.60 6.06 13.53
CA GLY A 317 -21.48 7.47 13.86
C GLY A 317 -20.18 7.86 14.56
N ASN A 318 -20.21 9.02 15.22
CA ASN A 318 -19.00 9.60 15.81
C ASN A 318 -18.44 8.77 16.98
N VAL A 319 -17.12 8.65 17.04
CA VAL A 319 -16.41 7.99 18.15
C VAL A 319 -15.65 9.05 18.93
N SER A 320 -16.16 9.40 20.10
CA SER A 320 -15.61 10.49 20.93
C SER A 320 -14.32 10.14 21.66
N THR A 321 -13.88 8.87 21.61
CA THR A 321 -12.66 8.39 22.26
C THR A 321 -11.42 8.63 21.39
N SER A 322 -11.23 9.88 20.95
CA SER A 322 -10.04 10.33 20.23
C SER A 322 -9.39 11.51 20.96
N ARG A 323 -8.09 11.70 20.74
CA ARG A 323 -7.34 12.83 21.30
C ARG A 323 -6.38 13.35 20.24
N TYR A 324 -6.62 14.58 19.80
CA TYR A 324 -5.70 15.28 18.92
C TYR A 324 -4.80 16.22 19.69
N ARG A 325 -3.49 16.14 19.45
CA ARG A 325 -2.50 17.13 19.87
C ARG A 325 -1.91 17.78 18.61
N PRO A 326 -2.20 19.05 18.33
CA PRO A 326 -1.68 19.73 17.15
C PRO A 326 -0.16 19.74 17.08
N GLY A 327 0.35 19.57 15.86
CA GLY A 327 1.77 19.72 15.55
C GLY A 327 2.22 21.18 15.71
N LYS A 328 3.52 21.40 15.88
CA LYS A 328 4.13 22.73 15.84
C LYS A 328 5.16 22.74 14.70
N PRO A 329 4.97 23.56 13.65
CA PRO A 329 5.97 23.73 12.61
C PRO A 329 7.31 24.22 13.21
N PRO A 330 8.48 23.86 12.64
CA PRO A 330 8.68 22.93 11.53
C PRO A 330 8.99 21.49 11.98
N LYS A 331 9.14 21.21 13.29
CA LYS A 331 9.74 19.95 13.78
C LYS A 331 8.78 18.98 14.47
N ARG A 332 7.59 19.41 14.90
CA ARG A 332 6.69 18.57 15.70
C ARG A 332 5.46 18.17 14.91
N GLU A 333 5.36 16.91 14.53
CA GLU A 333 4.15 16.28 13.99
C GLU A 333 2.97 16.43 14.95
N GLY A 334 1.76 16.51 14.41
CA GLY A 334 0.54 16.33 15.17
C GLY A 334 0.38 14.88 15.59
N SER A 335 -0.28 14.65 16.72
CA SER A 335 -0.55 13.30 17.22
C SER A 335 -2.04 13.13 17.42
N LEU A 336 -2.65 12.29 16.58
CA LEU A 336 -4.03 11.85 16.69
C LEU A 336 -4.04 10.45 17.31
N GLU A 337 -4.45 10.37 18.58
CA GLU A 337 -4.63 9.12 19.32
C GLU A 337 -6.08 8.67 19.14
N LEU A 338 -6.31 7.49 18.57
CA LEU A 338 -7.62 6.93 18.29
C LEU A 338 -7.85 5.70 19.15
N ARG A 339 -8.94 5.66 19.92
CA ARG A 339 -9.33 4.47 20.68
C ARG A 339 -10.63 3.93 20.11
N PRO A 340 -10.61 2.73 19.49
CA PRO A 340 -11.81 2.04 19.05
C PRO A 340 -12.83 1.85 20.19
N ARG A 341 -14.12 1.66 19.86
CA ARG A 341 -15.18 1.46 20.87
C ARG A 341 -14.96 0.24 21.76
N PHE A 342 -14.25 -0.76 21.26
CA PHE A 342 -13.89 -1.99 21.95
C PHE A 342 -12.45 -2.38 21.61
N PRO A 343 -11.72 -3.09 22.50
CA PRO A 343 -10.40 -3.58 22.18
C PRO A 343 -10.46 -4.63 21.07
N ILE A 344 -9.59 -4.54 20.07
CA ILE A 344 -9.63 -5.44 18.92
C ILE A 344 -8.69 -6.63 19.19
N PHE A 345 -9.25 -7.72 19.74
CA PHE A 345 -8.54 -8.99 19.93
C PHE A 345 -8.40 -9.79 18.63
N GLY A 346 -7.61 -10.86 18.65
CA GLY A 346 -7.43 -11.72 17.48
C GLY A 346 -8.75 -12.24 16.93
N GLY A 347 -8.93 -12.14 15.62
CA GLY A 347 -10.15 -12.48 14.90
C GLY A 347 -11.24 -11.40 14.90
N TRP A 348 -11.05 -10.27 15.60
CA TRP A 348 -12.03 -9.18 15.61
C TRP A 348 -11.73 -8.16 14.51
N ASN A 349 -12.80 -7.58 13.97
CA ASN A 349 -12.76 -6.57 12.90
C ASN A 349 -13.23 -5.22 13.43
N TYR A 350 -12.70 -4.15 12.87
CA TYR A 350 -13.12 -2.78 13.18
C TYR A 350 -12.97 -1.90 11.94
N SER A 351 -14.09 -1.45 11.39
CA SER A 351 -14.13 -0.53 10.26
C SER A 351 -14.35 0.88 10.76
N PHE A 352 -13.56 1.83 10.26
CA PHE A 352 -13.67 3.22 10.66
C PHE A 352 -13.11 4.17 9.59
N ARG A 353 -13.43 5.45 9.77
CA ARG A 353 -13.00 6.54 8.92
C ARG A 353 -12.37 7.63 9.76
N ILE A 354 -11.30 8.19 9.24
CA ILE A 354 -10.65 9.37 9.78
C ILE A 354 -10.51 10.38 8.67
N GLY A 355 -10.57 11.65 9.00
CA GLY A 355 -10.22 12.69 8.05
C GLY A 355 -9.80 13.96 8.76
N TRP A 356 -9.12 14.82 8.02
CA TRP A 356 -8.58 16.09 8.49
C TRP A 356 -8.37 17.02 7.30
N ASN A 357 -8.13 18.29 7.60
CA ASN A 357 -7.86 19.32 6.62
C ASN A 357 -6.43 19.83 6.75
N ASP A 358 -5.77 20.06 5.62
CA ASP A 358 -4.47 20.69 5.56
C ASP A 358 -4.48 21.91 4.64
N GLU A 359 -3.62 22.89 4.93
CA GLU A 359 -3.47 24.07 4.07
C GLU A 359 -2.84 23.68 2.72
N LEU A 360 -3.57 23.91 1.62
CA LEU A 360 -3.15 23.50 0.27
C LEU A 360 -1.83 24.14 -0.16
N SER A 361 -1.55 25.35 0.32
CA SER A 361 -0.30 26.08 0.04
C SER A 361 0.95 25.33 0.49
N THR A 362 0.85 24.34 1.38
CA THR A 362 2.00 23.55 1.83
C THR A 362 2.34 22.39 0.88
N PHE A 363 1.37 21.91 0.11
CA PHE A 363 1.50 20.76 -0.80
C PHE A 363 1.49 21.14 -2.28
N LEU A 364 0.84 22.26 -2.63
CA LEU A 364 0.63 22.69 -4.01
C LEU A 364 1.58 23.85 -4.37
N ARG A 365 2.21 23.74 -5.53
CA ARG A 365 3.00 24.80 -6.15
C ARG A 365 2.55 25.01 -7.59
N LYS A 366 2.59 26.26 -8.04
CA LYS A 366 2.48 26.58 -9.47
C LYS A 366 3.80 26.23 -10.14
N ALA A 367 3.75 25.57 -11.30
CA ALA A 367 4.94 25.24 -12.07
C ALA A 367 5.64 26.52 -12.54
N ALA A 368 6.98 26.49 -12.60
CA ALA A 368 7.77 27.61 -13.14
C ALA A 368 7.59 27.74 -14.67
N THR A 369 7.30 26.62 -15.34
CA THR A 369 7.06 26.52 -16.78
C THR A 369 5.59 26.23 -17.04
N GLY A 370 4.94 27.07 -17.85
CA GLY A 370 3.51 26.98 -18.15
C GLY A 370 2.65 27.88 -17.24
N ALA A 371 1.87 28.78 -17.85
CA ALA A 371 1.12 29.81 -17.12
C ALA A 371 0.01 29.27 -16.19
N GLU A 372 -0.40 28.00 -16.35
CA GLU A 372 -1.56 27.40 -15.66
C GLU A 372 -1.32 25.94 -15.23
N SER A 373 -0.07 25.53 -15.04
CA SER A 373 0.27 24.18 -14.57
C SER A 373 0.57 24.15 -13.07
N TYR A 374 0.11 23.11 -12.38
CA TYR A 374 0.23 22.94 -10.93
C TYR A 374 0.87 21.60 -10.60
N VAL A 375 1.68 21.61 -9.54
CA VAL A 375 2.39 20.45 -9.02
C VAL A 375 1.98 20.23 -7.57
N LEU A 376 1.31 19.12 -7.30
CA LEU A 376 0.86 18.67 -6.00
C LEU A 376 1.81 17.58 -5.49
N LYS A 377 2.46 17.79 -4.35
CA LYS A 377 3.29 16.77 -3.69
C LYS A 377 2.61 16.33 -2.40
N VAL A 378 2.18 15.08 -2.32
CA VAL A 378 1.43 14.51 -1.18
C VAL A 378 1.96 13.13 -0.80
N PRO A 379 1.82 12.67 0.46
CA PRO A 379 2.19 11.32 0.83
C PRO A 379 1.28 10.28 0.16
N PHE A 380 1.83 9.12 -0.23
CA PHE A 380 1.02 8.04 -0.80
C PHE A 380 0.07 7.44 0.26
N ILE A 381 0.63 7.17 1.44
CA ILE A 381 -0.10 6.73 2.63
C ILE A 381 0.50 7.45 3.84
N GLU A 382 -0.32 7.86 4.80
CA GLU A 382 0.20 8.36 6.09
C GLU A 382 0.14 7.27 7.15
N GLY A 383 -0.94 6.51 7.28
CA GLY A 383 -0.99 5.29 8.10
C GLY A 383 -0.64 5.44 9.59
N PHE A 384 -0.73 4.33 10.31
CA PHE A 384 -0.41 4.30 11.75
C PHE A 384 1.11 4.27 11.99
N LYS A 385 1.57 4.91 13.06
CA LYS A 385 2.96 4.80 13.54
C LYS A 385 3.00 3.90 14.76
N LEU A 386 3.07 2.60 14.52
CA LEU A 386 3.06 1.58 15.56
C LEU A 386 4.35 0.76 15.53
N PRO A 387 4.98 0.47 16.68
CA PRO A 387 6.22 -0.31 16.72
C PRO A 387 6.03 -1.77 16.27
N GLU A 388 4.82 -2.32 16.38
CA GLU A 388 4.43 -3.62 15.82
C GLU A 388 4.22 -3.61 14.30
N GLY A 389 4.06 -2.44 13.69
CA GLY A 389 3.72 -2.30 12.28
C GLY A 389 2.28 -2.63 11.92
N ALA A 390 1.91 -2.31 10.68
CA ALA A 390 0.63 -2.62 10.08
C ALA A 390 0.84 -3.10 8.64
N GLN A 391 -0.02 -4.01 8.20
CA GLN A 391 -0.06 -4.49 6.82
C GLN A 391 -1.38 -4.10 6.15
N TYR A 392 -1.30 -3.75 4.87
CA TYR A 392 -2.43 -3.33 4.06
C TYR A 392 -2.53 -4.24 2.84
N GLU A 393 -3.60 -5.00 2.72
CA GLU A 393 -3.76 -5.96 1.61
C GLU A 393 -4.07 -5.25 0.30
N LYS A 394 -4.95 -4.23 0.36
CA LYS A 394 -5.29 -3.40 -0.77
C LYS A 394 -5.36 -1.94 -0.36
N VAL A 395 -4.63 -1.08 -1.05
CA VAL A 395 -4.63 0.37 -0.84
C VAL A 395 -5.10 1.05 -2.13
N VAL A 396 -6.13 1.87 -2.01
CA VAL A 396 -6.70 2.66 -3.11
C VAL A 396 -6.55 4.13 -2.74
N VAL A 397 -5.63 4.82 -3.43
CA VAL A 397 -5.39 6.26 -3.25
C VAL A 397 -6.08 7.02 -4.37
N ARG A 398 -6.99 7.92 -4.02
CA ARG A 398 -7.77 8.75 -4.96
C ARG A 398 -7.41 10.21 -4.79
N VAL A 399 -6.71 10.77 -5.77
CA VAL A 399 -6.42 12.20 -5.84
C VAL A 399 -7.54 12.88 -6.63
N ILE A 400 -8.43 13.57 -5.92
CA ILE A 400 -9.60 14.24 -6.47
C ILE A 400 -9.22 15.70 -6.76
N LEU A 401 -8.97 15.98 -8.04
CA LEU A 401 -8.55 17.30 -8.51
C LEU A 401 -9.76 18.22 -8.77
N PRO A 402 -9.55 19.55 -8.88
CA PRO A 402 -10.62 20.47 -9.22
C PRO A 402 -11.32 20.14 -10.54
N GLU A 403 -12.59 20.54 -10.66
CA GLU A 403 -13.37 20.37 -11.88
C GLU A 403 -12.70 21.10 -13.06
N GLY A 404 -12.47 20.39 -14.16
CA GLY A 404 -11.79 20.96 -15.33
C GLY A 404 -10.27 20.80 -15.34
N ALA A 405 -9.67 20.12 -14.35
CA ALA A 405 -8.26 19.74 -14.39
C ALA A 405 -7.97 18.77 -15.56
N ARG A 406 -6.91 19.06 -16.31
CA ARG A 406 -6.49 18.33 -17.53
C ARG A 406 -5.04 17.88 -17.44
N ASN A 407 -4.63 17.03 -18.39
CA ASN A 407 -3.25 16.56 -18.54
C ASN A 407 -2.62 16.00 -17.25
N VAL A 408 -3.42 15.24 -16.50
CA VAL A 408 -3.00 14.70 -15.21
C VAL A 408 -1.90 13.67 -15.42
N ARG A 409 -0.77 13.89 -14.77
CA ARG A 409 0.38 12.98 -14.74
C ARG A 409 0.80 12.77 -13.31
N TYR A 410 1.32 11.59 -13.00
CA TYR A 410 1.87 11.32 -11.67
C TYR A 410 3.27 10.74 -11.78
N GLN A 411 4.06 10.98 -10.75
CA GLN A 411 5.39 10.43 -10.55
C GLN A 411 5.55 10.07 -9.08
N ILE A 412 6.27 8.99 -8.82
CA ILE A 412 6.64 8.59 -7.47
C ILE A 412 8.05 9.09 -7.22
N LEU A 413 8.28 9.73 -6.08
CA LEU A 413 9.61 10.18 -5.73
C LEU A 413 10.47 9.00 -5.28
N GLU A 414 11.47 8.69 -6.08
CA GLU A 414 12.50 7.71 -5.75
C GLU A 414 13.66 8.42 -5.03
N GLY A 415 14.11 7.81 -3.93
CA GLY A 415 15.24 8.29 -3.14
C GLY A 415 16.40 7.29 -3.15
N SER A 416 17.51 7.68 -2.52
CA SER A 416 18.66 6.80 -2.29
C SER A 416 18.34 5.64 -1.32
N SER A 417 17.30 5.77 -0.50
CA SER A 417 16.77 4.70 0.35
C SER A 417 15.43 4.19 -0.19
N SER A 418 15.08 2.97 0.23
CA SER A 418 13.75 2.40 0.01
C SER A 418 12.66 3.36 0.51
N ASN A 419 11.64 3.58 -0.30
CA ASN A 419 10.43 4.32 0.09
C ASN A 419 9.26 3.38 0.41
N GLY A 420 9.49 2.06 0.44
CA GLY A 420 8.48 1.05 0.77
C GLY A 420 7.41 0.79 -0.30
N LEU A 421 7.40 1.54 -1.41
CA LEU A 421 6.48 1.34 -2.53
C LEU A 421 7.06 0.36 -3.56
N PRO A 422 6.22 -0.47 -4.22
CA PRO A 422 6.66 -1.33 -5.30
C PRO A 422 7.06 -0.53 -6.55
N SER A 423 7.56 -1.22 -7.58
CA SER A 423 7.86 -0.62 -8.88
C SER A 423 6.60 -0.01 -9.52
N SER A 424 6.77 0.98 -10.39
CA SER A 424 5.65 1.66 -11.07
C SER A 424 4.78 0.71 -11.87
N SER A 425 5.35 -0.39 -12.40
CA SER A 425 4.62 -1.44 -13.12
C SER A 425 3.58 -2.17 -12.26
N GLN A 426 3.78 -2.25 -10.94
CA GLN A 426 2.87 -2.91 -10.00
C GLN A 426 1.80 -1.96 -9.43
N ILE A 427 1.80 -0.69 -9.84
CA ILE A 427 0.85 0.32 -9.35
C ILE A 427 -0.16 0.58 -10.46
N GLU A 428 -1.36 0.05 -10.28
CA GLU A 428 -2.43 0.23 -11.25
C GLU A 428 -2.97 1.66 -11.16
N SER A 429 -2.93 2.39 -12.27
CA SER A 429 -3.43 3.77 -12.33
C SER A 429 -4.58 3.90 -13.31
N HIS A 430 -5.59 4.67 -12.91
CA HIS A 430 -6.76 4.95 -13.74
C HIS A 430 -7.28 6.37 -13.48
N ILE A 431 -7.68 7.06 -14.55
CA ILE A 431 -8.29 8.39 -14.47
C ILE A 431 -9.80 8.25 -14.66
N SER A 432 -10.56 8.70 -13.67
CA SER A 432 -12.03 8.69 -13.69
C SER A 432 -12.60 10.09 -13.45
N LYS A 433 -13.92 10.20 -13.53
CA LYS A 433 -14.67 11.40 -13.14
C LYS A 433 -15.51 11.11 -11.90
N HIS A 434 -15.46 12.00 -10.92
CA HIS A 434 -16.27 11.92 -9.71
C HIS A 434 -17.09 13.20 -9.58
N LYS A 435 -18.41 13.08 -9.36
CA LYS A 435 -19.29 14.23 -9.17
C LYS A 435 -19.56 14.42 -7.69
N THR A 436 -19.21 15.59 -7.17
CA THR A 436 -19.59 16.06 -5.83
C THR A 436 -20.46 17.31 -5.93
N TYR A 437 -20.64 18.01 -4.81
CA TYR A 437 -21.43 19.23 -4.72
C TYR A 437 -20.98 20.29 -5.72
N MET A 438 -21.97 20.87 -6.41
CA MET A 438 -21.79 21.97 -7.36
C MET A 438 -20.87 21.65 -8.55
N ASP A 439 -20.70 20.38 -8.89
CA ASP A 439 -19.95 19.99 -10.09
C ASP A 439 -20.89 19.85 -11.30
N THR A 440 -20.46 20.32 -12.48
CA THR A 440 -21.20 20.15 -13.74
C THR A 440 -20.68 18.97 -14.55
N LEU A 441 -19.40 18.98 -14.88
CA LEU A 441 -18.69 17.95 -15.65
C LEU A 441 -18.20 16.81 -14.76
N GLY A 442 -18.05 17.08 -13.46
CA GLY A 442 -17.37 16.21 -12.50
C GLY A 442 -15.89 16.54 -12.38
N ARG A 443 -15.33 16.25 -11.21
CA ARG A 443 -13.91 16.35 -10.89
C ARG A 443 -13.10 15.23 -11.52
N THR A 444 -11.88 15.54 -11.95
CA THR A 444 -10.94 14.55 -12.45
C THR A 444 -10.30 13.83 -11.27
N VAL A 445 -10.38 12.50 -11.24
CA VAL A 445 -9.84 11.68 -10.15
C VAL A 445 -8.77 10.76 -10.69
N LEU A 446 -7.55 10.90 -10.18
CA LEU A 446 -6.48 9.92 -10.37
C LEU A 446 -6.60 8.86 -9.27
N THR A 447 -6.87 7.62 -9.65
CA THR A 447 -6.91 6.47 -8.75
C THR A 447 -5.64 5.65 -8.93
N LEU A 448 -4.92 5.40 -7.83
CA LEU A 448 -3.76 4.54 -7.75
C LEU A 448 -4.11 3.36 -6.84
N THR A 449 -4.00 2.13 -7.35
CA THR A 449 -4.26 0.90 -6.59
C THR A 449 -2.97 0.13 -6.42
N VAL A 450 -2.70 -0.30 -5.20
CA VAL A 450 -1.55 -1.12 -4.83
C VAL A 450 -2.02 -2.26 -3.95
N GLU A 451 -1.57 -3.47 -4.28
CA GLU A 451 -1.77 -4.66 -3.47
C GLU A 451 -0.55 -4.92 -2.59
N ASN A 452 -0.77 -5.48 -1.42
CA ASN A 452 0.25 -5.86 -0.44
C ASN A 452 1.24 -4.74 -0.07
N LEU A 453 0.76 -3.74 0.66
CA LEU A 453 1.59 -2.65 1.16
C LEU A 453 1.90 -2.80 2.66
N SER A 454 3.12 -2.44 3.07
CA SER A 454 3.50 -2.36 4.48
C SER A 454 3.49 -0.91 5.00
N ASP A 455 3.50 -0.73 6.32
CA ASP A 455 3.64 0.59 6.96
C ASP A 455 4.95 1.32 6.65
N GLU A 456 5.95 0.67 6.06
CA GLU A 456 7.19 1.32 5.62
C GLU A 456 6.98 2.28 4.45
N ALA A 457 5.89 2.14 3.71
CA ALA A 457 5.53 3.05 2.62
C ALA A 457 5.07 4.43 3.10
N ARG A 458 4.96 4.66 4.41
CA ARG A 458 4.49 5.90 5.02
C ARG A 458 5.26 7.16 4.59
N ASP A 459 6.56 7.04 4.40
CA ASP A 459 7.39 8.19 4.02
C ASP A 459 7.37 8.47 2.50
N SER A 460 6.75 7.58 1.72
CA SER A 460 6.66 7.73 0.27
C SER A 460 5.78 8.93 -0.12
N GLN A 461 6.18 9.60 -1.19
CA GLN A 461 5.49 10.77 -1.72
C GLN A 461 5.16 10.55 -3.19
N ILE A 462 3.97 11.01 -3.58
CA ILE A 462 3.55 11.14 -4.97
C ILE A 462 3.54 12.60 -5.38
N VAL A 463 3.94 12.84 -6.62
CA VAL A 463 3.89 14.14 -7.27
C VAL A 463 2.89 14.04 -8.41
N VAL A 464 1.83 14.83 -8.34
CA VAL A 464 0.79 14.90 -9.36
C VAL A 464 0.87 16.26 -10.04
N THR A 465 1.03 16.25 -11.36
CA THR A 465 1.06 17.46 -12.19
C THR A 465 -0.22 17.51 -13.01
N TYR A 466 -0.85 18.68 -13.07
CA TYR A 466 -2.06 18.90 -13.85
C TYR A 466 -2.18 20.36 -14.28
N ASP A 467 -2.94 20.59 -15.35
CA ASP A 467 -3.25 21.91 -15.85
C ASP A 467 -4.64 22.34 -15.40
N TYR A 468 -4.78 23.58 -14.94
CA TYR A 468 -6.03 24.12 -14.44
C TYR A 468 -6.16 25.61 -14.76
N SER A 469 -7.07 25.93 -15.68
CA SER A 469 -7.21 27.30 -16.17
C SER A 469 -8.03 28.19 -15.23
N PHE A 470 -7.81 29.50 -15.33
CA PHE A 470 -8.65 30.46 -14.62
C PHE A 470 -10.15 30.33 -14.99
N TRP A 471 -10.45 30.05 -16.26
CA TRP A 471 -11.83 29.85 -16.73
C TRP A 471 -12.49 28.60 -16.15
N ASP A 472 -11.74 27.52 -15.98
CA ASP A 472 -12.25 26.33 -15.30
C ASP A 472 -12.59 26.63 -13.84
N SER A 473 -11.80 27.49 -13.17
CA SER A 473 -12.10 27.93 -11.80
C SER A 473 -13.40 28.73 -11.68
N LEU A 474 -13.69 29.60 -12.64
CA LEU A 474 -14.91 30.40 -12.65
C LEU A 474 -16.17 29.62 -13.04
N ARG A 475 -16.04 28.39 -13.57
CA ARG A 475 -17.18 27.58 -14.01
C ARG A 475 -18.23 27.39 -12.91
N LYS A 476 -17.80 27.13 -11.67
CA LYS A 476 -18.71 26.89 -10.55
C LYS A 476 -19.57 28.13 -10.22
N PRO A 477 -19.00 29.30 -9.90
CA PRO A 477 -19.78 30.52 -9.70
C PRO A 477 -20.68 30.88 -10.89
N LEU A 478 -20.17 30.77 -12.12
CA LEU A 478 -20.94 31.11 -13.32
C LEU A 478 -22.15 30.19 -13.50
N THR A 479 -22.00 28.89 -13.24
CA THR A 479 -23.10 27.93 -13.35
C THR A 479 -24.18 28.21 -12.32
N ILE A 480 -23.81 28.47 -11.06
CA ILE A 480 -24.77 28.80 -9.99
C ILE A 480 -25.51 30.09 -10.34
N THR A 481 -24.77 31.11 -10.80
CA THR A 481 -25.34 32.40 -11.22
C THR A 481 -26.31 32.23 -12.39
N ALA A 482 -25.95 31.46 -13.40
CA ALA A 482 -26.82 31.16 -14.54
C ALA A 482 -28.07 30.38 -14.12
N GLY A 483 -27.94 29.41 -13.21
CA GLY A 483 -29.07 28.67 -12.65
C GLY A 483 -30.05 29.58 -11.91
N MET A 484 -29.54 30.45 -11.03
CA MET A 484 -30.35 31.42 -10.30
C MET A 484 -31.02 32.44 -11.24
N PHE A 485 -30.28 32.94 -12.23
CA PHE A 485 -30.83 33.84 -13.26
C PHE A 485 -31.96 33.18 -14.05
N THR A 486 -31.83 31.89 -14.36
CA THR A 486 -32.89 31.12 -15.06
C THR A 486 -34.19 31.08 -14.26
N VAL A 487 -34.12 30.97 -12.93
CA VAL A 487 -35.32 31.02 -12.07
C VAL A 487 -36.00 32.38 -12.17
N PHE A 488 -35.24 33.49 -12.11
CA PHE A 488 -35.80 34.84 -12.24
C PHE A 488 -36.42 35.08 -13.61
N VAL A 489 -35.73 34.67 -14.69
CA VAL A 489 -36.27 34.78 -16.05
C VAL A 489 -37.53 33.95 -16.20
N THR A 490 -37.56 32.73 -15.68
CA THR A 490 -38.74 31.86 -15.74
C THR A 490 -39.91 32.47 -14.98
N ALA A 491 -39.68 32.99 -13.77
CA ALA A 491 -40.71 33.68 -13.00
C ALA A 491 -41.23 34.93 -13.72
N TRP A 492 -40.35 35.70 -14.36
CA TRP A 492 -40.72 36.84 -15.18
C TRP A 492 -41.56 36.43 -16.39
N VAL A 493 -41.17 35.37 -17.12
CA VAL A 493 -41.95 34.86 -18.26
C VAL A 493 -43.33 34.40 -17.80
N ILE A 494 -43.40 33.56 -16.75
CA ILE A 494 -44.68 33.07 -16.20
C ILE A 494 -45.57 34.24 -15.75
N GLY A 495 -45.00 35.24 -15.10
CA GLY A 495 -45.74 36.43 -14.65
C GLY A 495 -46.31 37.28 -15.79
N ASN A 496 -45.75 37.17 -17.01
CA ASN A 496 -46.23 37.87 -18.19
C ASN A 496 -47.20 37.02 -19.05
N LEU A 497 -47.46 35.75 -18.70
CA LEU A 497 -48.42 34.92 -19.43
C LEU A 497 -49.86 35.26 -18.98
N ASP A 498 -50.65 35.80 -19.90
CA ASP A 498 -52.09 35.99 -19.69
C ASP A 498 -52.83 34.66 -19.84
N VAL A 499 -53.27 34.09 -18.72
CA VAL A 499 -54.06 32.84 -18.66
C VAL A 499 -55.57 33.09 -18.60
N SER A 500 -56.04 34.31 -18.88
CA SER A 500 -57.47 34.63 -18.82
C SER A 500 -58.27 33.94 -19.94
N ILE A 501 -59.36 33.24 -19.56
CA ILE A 501 -60.20 32.46 -20.50
C ILE A 501 -61.10 33.36 -21.36
N LYS A 502 -61.40 34.57 -20.89
CA LYS A 502 -62.12 35.59 -21.67
C LYS A 502 -61.34 36.88 -21.60
N LYS A 503 -60.82 37.29 -22.76
CA LYS A 503 -60.07 38.54 -22.93
C LYS A 503 -60.98 39.70 -22.51
N ARG A 504 -60.54 40.45 -21.50
CA ARG A 504 -61.30 41.56 -20.94
C ARG A 504 -61.15 42.82 -21.77
#